data_AF-A0A950GA48-F1
#
_entry.id   AF-A0A950GA48-F1
#
_cell.length_a   1.000
_cell.length_b   1.000
_cell.length_c   1.000
_cell.angle_alpha   90.00
_cell.angle_beta   90.00
_cell.angle_gamma   90.00
#
_symmetry.space_group_name_H-M   'P 1'
#
loop_
_entity.id
_entity.type
_entity.pdbx_description
1 polymer ?
#
loop_
_entity_poly.entity_id
_entity_poly.type
_entity_poly.pdbx_seq_one_letter_code
_entity_poly.pdbx_strand_id
1 'polypeptide(L)' 'GWMRVRQRAKARGVELPLVISDHADWDELTATIDEVAAEEVWVTHGREEALVYYATKKGYRARALALTGFEEDE' A
#
# COMPACT_ATOMS: atom_id res chain seq x y z
N GLY A 1 2.26 -2.93 -14.74
CA GLY A 1 3.40 -3.12 -13.82
C GLY A 1 4.55 -2.17 -14.13
N TRP A 2 4.97 -1.40 -13.14
CA TRP A 2 6.01 -0.35 -13.18
C TRP A 2 7.29 -0.72 -13.96
N MET A 3 7.75 -1.97 -13.82
CA MET A 3 8.91 -2.51 -14.56
C MET A 3 8.75 -2.44 -16.08
N ARG A 4 7.51 -2.59 -16.58
CA ARG A 4 7.16 -2.60 -18.02
C ARG A 4 7.19 -1.19 -18.64
N VAL A 5 6.88 -0.17 -17.85
CA VAL A 5 6.93 1.25 -18.27
C VAL A 5 8.38 1.73 -18.37
N ARG A 6 9.21 1.36 -17.38
CA ARG A 6 10.63 1.75 -17.32
C ARG A 6 11.46 1.22 -18.50
N GLN A 7 11.20 -0.01 -18.96
CA GLN A 7 11.89 -0.58 -20.13
C GLN A 7 11.52 0.10 -21.45
N ARG A 8 10.26 0.53 -21.62
CA ARG A 8 9.82 1.23 -22.83
C ARG A 8 10.41 2.63 -22.97
N ALA A 9 10.50 3.37 -21.86
CA ALA A 9 11.06 4.72 -21.86
C ALA A 9 12.53 4.75 -22.29
N LYS A 10 13.34 3.79 -21.82
CA LYS A 10 14.76 3.67 -22.19
C LYS A 10 14.98 3.35 -23.68
N ALA A 11 14.03 2.70 -24.34
CA ALA A 11 14.19 2.17 -25.70
C ALA A 11 13.90 3.18 -26.82
N ARG A 12 13.34 4.36 -26.54
CA ARG A 12 12.80 5.26 -27.59
C ARG A 12 13.18 6.75 -27.48
N GLY A 13 14.09 7.15 -26.58
CA GLY A 13 14.49 8.56 -26.46
C GLY A 13 13.34 9.51 -26.10
N VAL A 14 12.28 8.98 -25.50
CA VAL A 14 11.07 9.72 -25.12
C VAL A 14 11.30 10.37 -23.76
N GLU A 15 10.81 11.60 -23.55
CA GLU A 15 10.70 12.16 -22.20
C GLU A 15 9.96 11.18 -21.29
N LEU A 16 10.61 10.81 -20.19
CA LEU A 16 9.98 9.99 -19.16
C LEU A 16 8.81 10.80 -18.59
N PRO A 17 7.57 10.30 -18.64
CA PRO A 17 6.47 10.99 -17.97
C PRO A 17 6.81 11.13 -16.49
N LEU A 18 6.41 12.24 -15.88
CA LEU A 18 6.50 12.43 -14.44
C LEU A 18 5.74 11.29 -13.76
N VAL A 19 6.46 10.46 -13.02
CA VAL A 19 5.85 9.32 -12.34
C VAL A 19 5.72 9.66 -10.88
N ILE A 20 4.46 9.84 -10.49
CA ILE A 20 4.03 10.12 -9.13
C ILE A 20 3.02 9.02 -8.78
N SER A 21 3.18 8.48 -7.58
CA SER A 21 2.17 7.68 -6.90
C SER A 21 1.43 8.59 -5.92
N ASP A 22 0.12 8.40 -5.79
CA ASP A 22 -0.73 9.05 -4.79
C ASP A 22 -0.86 8.22 -3.50
N HIS A 23 -0.19 7.07 -3.43
CA HIS A 23 -0.15 6.21 -2.24
C HIS A 23 1.02 6.54 -1.32
N ALA A 24 0.79 6.36 -0.01
CA ALA A 24 1.81 6.43 1.01
C ALA A 24 2.78 5.24 0.94
N ASP A 25 4.06 5.51 1.17
CA ASP A 25 5.09 4.48 1.31
C ASP A 25 5.04 3.83 2.71
N TRP A 26 5.79 2.75 2.90
CA TRP A 26 5.74 1.93 4.13
C TRP A 26 6.07 2.71 5.41
N ASP A 27 7.08 3.55 5.38
CA ASP A 27 7.47 4.41 6.48
C ASP A 27 6.38 5.43 6.82
N GLU A 28 5.74 6.02 5.81
CA GLU A 28 4.61 6.95 6.00
C GLU A 28 3.38 6.24 6.59
N LEU A 29 3.05 5.03 6.11
CA LEU A 29 1.95 4.22 6.64
C LEU A 29 2.20 3.85 8.11
N THR A 30 3.40 3.39 8.44
CA THR A 30 3.72 2.96 9.80
C THR A 30 3.87 4.12 10.77
N ALA A 31 4.38 5.26 10.33
CA ALA A 31 4.38 6.50 11.09
C ALA A 31 2.94 6.96 11.39
N THR A 32 2.05 6.93 10.39
CA THR A 32 0.64 7.29 10.57
C THR A 32 -0.06 6.41 11.60
N ILE A 33 0.19 5.09 11.58
CA ILE A 33 -0.35 4.17 12.59
C ILE A 33 0.10 4.56 14.00
N ASP A 34 1.38 4.89 14.16
CA ASP A 34 1.96 5.26 15.46
C ASP A 34 1.48 6.66 15.93
N GLU A 35 1.29 7.61 15.01
CA GLU A 35 0.79 8.96 15.31
C GLU A 35 -0.70 8.98 15.68
N VAL A 36 -1.53 8.23 14.95
CA VAL A 36 -2.97 8.15 15.21
C VAL A 36 -3.26 7.32 16.46
N ALA A 37 -2.42 6.31 16.74
CA ALA A 37 -2.56 5.41 17.89
C ALA A 37 -3.99 4.86 18.05
N ALA A 38 -4.59 4.42 16.94
CA ALA A 38 -5.96 3.90 16.92
C ALA A 38 -6.10 2.64 17.78
N GLU A 39 -7.28 2.46 18.39
CA GLU A 39 -7.59 1.25 19.17
C GLU A 39 -7.62 -0.02 18.33
N GLU A 40 -8.04 0.08 17.06
CA GLU A 40 -8.08 -1.01 16.09
C GLU A 40 -7.76 -0.47 14.69
N VAL A 41 -6.96 -1.22 13.93
CA VAL A 41 -6.54 -0.90 12.57
C VAL A 41 -7.12 -1.93 11.61
N TRP A 42 -7.90 -1.47 10.62
CA TRP A 42 -8.48 -2.32 9.60
C TRP A 42 -7.79 -2.02 8.27
N VAL A 43 -7.14 -3.04 7.70
CA VAL A 43 -6.35 -2.91 6.47
C VAL A 43 -7.17 -3.41 5.29
N THR A 44 -7.13 -2.70 4.17
CA THR A 44 -7.75 -3.10 2.91
C THR A 44 -6.87 -2.65 1.75
N HIS A 45 -7.13 -3.19 0.56
CA HIS A 45 -6.46 -2.88 -0.71
C HIS A 45 -4.96 -3.23 -0.70
N GLY A 46 -4.57 -4.18 -1.55
CA GLY A 46 -3.20 -4.65 -1.68
C GLY A 46 -2.83 -5.76 -0.69
N ARG A 47 -1.54 -5.92 -0.40
CA ARG A 47 -1.02 -7.01 0.44
C ARG A 47 -1.13 -6.68 1.92
N GLU A 48 -2.33 -6.89 2.45
CA GLU A 48 -2.74 -6.60 3.81
C GLU A 48 -1.96 -7.35 4.90
N GLU A 49 -1.43 -8.54 4.62
CA GLU A 49 -0.82 -9.40 5.64
C GLU A 49 0.41 -8.77 6.28
N ALA A 50 1.20 -8.04 5.49
CA ALA A 50 2.41 -7.39 5.96
C ALA A 50 2.09 -6.28 6.97
N LEU A 51 1.11 -5.43 6.64
CA LEU A 51 0.75 -4.30 7.49
C LEU A 51 0.00 -4.76 8.75
N VAL A 52 -0.88 -5.75 8.63
CA VAL A 52 -1.54 -6.39 9.78
C VAL A 52 -0.51 -7.03 10.71
N TYR A 53 0.48 -7.75 10.17
CA TYR A 53 1.57 -8.33 10.97
C TYR A 53 2.38 -7.26 11.71
N TYR A 54 2.78 -6.19 11.02
CA TYR A 54 3.51 -5.07 11.61
C TYR A 54 2.73 -4.43 12.77
N ALA A 55 1.48 -4.03 12.53
CA ALA A 55 0.65 -3.37 13.51
C ALA A 55 0.39 -4.27 14.74
N THR A 56 0.14 -5.56 14.51
CA THR A 56 0.00 -6.55 15.59
C THR A 56 1.28 -6.68 16.41
N LYS A 57 2.45 -6.70 15.76
CA LYS A 57 3.76 -6.75 16.45
C LYS A 57 4.04 -5.51 17.29
N LYS A 58 3.51 -4.35 16.89
CA LYS A 58 3.58 -3.10 17.66
C LYS A 58 2.57 -3.04 18.81
N GLY A 59 1.63 -3.99 18.90
CA GLY A 59 0.65 -4.07 19.98
C GLY A 59 -0.74 -3.54 19.62
N TYR A 60 -0.96 -3.13 18.37
CA TYR A 60 -2.29 -2.72 17.90
C TYR A 60 -3.16 -3.94 17.61
N ARG A 61 -4.47 -3.82 17.82
CA ARG A 61 -5.43 -4.79 17.26
C ARG A 61 -5.54 -4.51 15.76
N ALA A 62 -5.10 -5.43 14.91
CA ALA A 62 -5.12 -5.24 13.47
C ALA A 62 -5.73 -6.43 12.73
N ARG A 63 -6.52 -6.17 11.68
CA ARG A 63 -7.10 -7.19 10.82
C ARG A 63 -7.33 -6.70 9.40
N ALA A 64 -7.36 -7.64 8.46
CA ALA A 64 -7.85 -7.38 7.12
C ALA A 64 -9.36 -7.10 7.14
N LEU A 65 -9.78 -6.12 6.35
CA LEU A 65 -11.19 -5.80 6.13
C LEU A 65 -11.72 -6.73 5.03
N ALA A 66 -12.46 -7.76 5.43
CA ALA A 66 -13.20 -8.60 4.50
C ALA A 66 -14.50 -7.88 4.06
N LEU A 67 -14.47 -7.20 2.92
CA LEU A 67 -15.68 -6.64 2.31
C LEU A 67 -16.47 -7.74 1.62
N THR A 68 -17.55 -8.22 2.25
CA THR A 68 -18.43 -9.20 1.63
C THR A 68 -19.23 -8.52 0.51
N GLY A 69 -18.96 -8.88 -0.76
CA GLY A 69 -19.68 -8.37 -1.93
C GLY A 69 -18.91 -7.38 -2.82
N PHE A 70 -17.66 -7.06 -2.48
CA PHE A 70 -16.72 -6.44 -3.41
C PHE A 70 -15.76 -7.55 -3.84
N GLU A 71 -16.07 -8.22 -4.95
CA GLU A 71 -15.01 -8.90 -5.70
C GLU A 71 -14.06 -7.77 -6.14
N GLU A 72 -12.82 -7.78 -5.65
CA GLU A 72 -11.77 -6.96 -6.27
C GLU A 72 -11.68 -7.45 -7.72
N ASP A 73 -12.37 -6.74 -8.63
CA ASP A 73 -12.26 -6.96 -10.06
C ASP A 73 -10.79 -6.84 -10.46
N GLU A 74 -10.14 -7.99 -10.68
CA GLU A 74 -8.80 -8.10 -11.27
C GLU A 74 -8.87 -8.68 -12.69
#